data_AF-A0A960WA44-F1
#
_entry.id   AF-A0A960WA44-F1
#
_cell.length_a   1.000
_cell.length_b   1.000
_cell.length_c   1.000
_cell.angle_alpha   90.00
_cell.angle_beta   90.00
_cell.angle_gamma   90.00
#
_symmetry.space_group_name_H-M   'P 1'
#
loop_
_entity.id
_entity.type
_entity.pdbx_description
1 polymer ?
#
loop_
_entity_poly.entity_id
_entity_poly.type
_entity_poly.pdbx_seq_one_letter_code
_entity_poly.pdbx_strand_id
1 'polypeptide(L)'
;MTEEKTQRRKNYFINKQVQGIYALIIIVSVSIISLLVGMEILRSFYGTFGIEGEGGFLSNLDVWFVVKVVSLLVIGSLCIGGLSLFTSHRIAGPIFRLNTSLKRVARGNLSERVAFRKNDFFHDVAANFNSMVESFEKKVTEETKIVDEMNKQVDDIVSRMNLAQLDRNATIESLEQLKQMIAGLQQKLIEERGY
;
A
#
# COMPACT_ATOMS: atom_id res chain seq x y z
N MET A 1 -34.75 -13.75 23.63
CA MET A 1 -34.01 -12.79 22.78
C MET A 1 -32.62 -12.63 23.40
N THR A 2 -31.65 -13.38 22.89
CA THR A 2 -30.25 -13.35 23.34
C THR A 2 -29.48 -12.48 22.35
N GLU A 3 -28.98 -11.34 22.80
CA GLU A 3 -28.15 -10.44 22.01
C GLU A 3 -26.80 -11.10 21.71
N GLU A 4 -26.56 -11.44 20.45
CA GLU A 4 -25.26 -11.82 19.94
C GLU A 4 -24.34 -10.59 19.91
N LYS A 5 -23.41 -10.51 20.88
CA LYS A 5 -22.34 -9.52 20.86
C LYS A 5 -21.41 -9.79 19.67
N THR A 6 -21.58 -9.02 18.60
CA THR A 6 -20.69 -9.05 17.43
C THR A 6 -19.31 -8.54 17.84
N GLN A 7 -18.41 -9.47 18.14
CA GLN A 7 -17.04 -9.16 18.53
C GLN A 7 -16.26 -8.64 17.30
N ARG A 8 -16.27 -7.32 17.07
CA ARG A 8 -15.44 -6.67 16.05
C ARG A 8 -13.97 -6.95 16.37
N ARG A 9 -13.34 -7.87 15.64
CA ARG A 9 -11.89 -8.15 15.74
C ARG A 9 -11.13 -6.86 15.44
N LYS A 10 -10.64 -6.17 16.48
CA LYS A 10 -9.80 -4.98 16.36
C LYS A 10 -8.42 -5.41 15.86
N ASN A 11 -8.27 -5.49 14.54
CA ASN A 11 -7.00 -5.80 13.91
C ASN A 11 -6.15 -4.53 13.88
N TYR A 12 -5.43 -4.25 14.97
CA TYR A 12 -4.57 -3.06 15.10
C TYR A 12 -3.35 -3.07 14.17
N PHE A 13 -3.02 -4.24 13.61
CA PHE A 13 -1.88 -4.43 12.71
C PHE A 13 -2.33 -4.61 11.26
N ILE A 14 -2.42 -3.50 10.53
CA ILE A 14 -2.76 -3.50 9.09
C ILE A 14 -1.54 -3.90 8.24
N ASN A 15 -0.32 -3.58 8.69
CA ASN A 15 0.92 -4.06 8.08
C ASN A 15 1.98 -4.35 9.16
N LYS A 16 1.95 -5.59 9.66
CA LYS A 16 2.74 -6.07 10.82
C LYS A 16 4.26 -5.97 10.61
N GLN A 17 4.71 -6.04 9.35
CA GLN A 17 6.13 -5.93 8.99
C GLN A 17 6.63 -4.49 9.15
N VAL A 18 5.84 -3.52 8.70
CA VAL A 18 6.21 -2.10 8.74
C VAL A 18 6.13 -1.56 10.16
N GLN A 19 5.00 -1.79 10.86
CA GLN A 19 4.79 -1.32 12.23
C GLN A 19 5.77 -1.95 13.23
N GLY A 20 6.15 -3.23 13.05
CA GLY A 20 7.12 -3.91 13.89
C GLY A 20 8.52 -3.32 13.77
N ILE A 21 8.97 -2.99 12.56
CA ILE A 21 10.27 -2.35 12.33
C ILE A 21 10.33 -0.97 12.99
N TYR A 22 9.26 -0.16 12.92
CA TYR A 22 9.21 1.15 13.59
C TYR A 22 9.25 1.05 15.10
N ALA A 23 8.42 0.18 15.66
CA ALA A 23 8.39 -0.05 17.10
C ALA A 23 9.78 -0.49 17.57
N LEU A 24 10.42 -1.42 16.86
CA LEU A 24 11.76 -1.89 17.18
C LEU A 24 12.80 -0.77 17.12
N ILE A 25 12.82 0.04 16.05
CA ILE A 25 13.76 1.17 15.91
C ILE A 25 13.63 2.18 17.05
N ILE A 26 12.39 2.56 17.40
CA ILE A 26 12.12 3.50 18.50
C ILE A 26 12.57 2.88 19.83
N ILE A 27 12.20 1.62 20.09
CA ILE A 27 12.56 0.91 21.31
C ILE A 27 14.09 0.84 21.45
N VAL A 28 14.81 0.38 20.42
CA VAL A 28 16.28 0.28 20.46
C VAL A 28 16.92 1.66 20.69
N SER A 29 16.45 2.70 20.01
CA SER A 29 16.98 4.05 20.16
C SER A 29 16.76 4.60 21.58
N VAL A 30 15.55 4.43 22.13
CA VAL A 30 15.22 4.83 23.50
C VAL A 30 16.00 4.01 24.52
N SER A 31 16.17 2.70 24.31
CA SER A 31 16.96 1.83 25.19
C SER A 31 18.43 2.26 25.23
N ILE A 32 19.04 2.60 24.09
CA ILE A 32 20.43 3.07 24.04
C ILE A 32 20.59 4.39 24.81
N ILE A 33 19.70 5.37 24.58
CA ILE A 33 19.74 6.65 25.30
C ILE A 33 19.56 6.43 26.80
N SER A 34 18.61 5.58 27.19
CA SER A 34 18.34 5.25 28.60
C SER A 34 19.56 4.61 29.27
N LEU A 35 20.24 3.69 28.59
CA LEU A 35 21.47 3.07 29.10
C LEU A 35 22.61 4.08 29.27
N LEU A 36 22.81 4.99 28.32
CA LEU A 36 23.84 6.04 28.42
C LEU A 36 23.55 7.00 29.58
N VAL A 37 22.31 7.46 29.72
CA VAL A 37 21.89 8.32 30.82
C VAL A 37 22.04 7.58 32.16
N GLY A 38 21.61 6.32 32.24
CA GLY A 38 21.75 5.48 33.43
C GLY A 38 23.20 5.26 33.83
N MET A 39 24.11 5.09 32.86
CA MET A 39 25.54 4.94 33.10
C MET A 39 26.15 6.21 33.71
N GLU A 40 25.78 7.40 33.21
CA GLU A 40 26.24 8.68 33.78
C GLU A 40 25.71 8.87 35.20
N ILE A 41 24.44 8.53 35.45
CA ILE A 41 23.85 8.61 36.79
C ILE A 41 24.59 7.69 37.77
N LEU A 42 24.86 6.44 37.38
CA LEU A 42 25.62 5.49 38.21
C LEU A 42 27.03 6.00 38.48
N ARG A 43 27.74 6.51 37.48
CA ARG A 43 29.08 7.09 37.66
C ARG A 43 29.07 8.25 38.67
N SER A 44 28.11 9.16 38.55
CA SER A 44 27.94 10.28 39.48
C SER A 44 27.62 9.80 40.90
N PHE A 45 26.79 8.76 41.02
CA PHE A 45 26.41 8.16 42.30
C PHE A 45 27.61 7.49 42.99
N TYR A 46 28.41 6.69 42.26
CA TYR A 46 29.62 6.06 42.80
C TYR A 46 30.68 7.08 43.20
N GLY A 47 30.85 8.17 42.46
CA GLY A 47 31.77 9.26 42.86
C GLY A 47 31.35 9.91 44.18
N THR A 48 30.06 10.18 44.33
CA THR A 48 29.50 10.87 45.51
C THR A 48 29.51 10.01 46.78
N PHE A 49 29.13 8.72 46.67
CA PHE A 49 28.93 7.85 47.84
C PHE A 49 30.03 6.80 48.03
N GLY A 50 30.91 6.58 47.04
CA GLY A 50 31.88 5.49 47.05
C GLY A 50 33.31 5.86 47.43
N ILE A 51 33.81 7.05 47.05
CA ILE A 51 35.25 7.40 47.21
C ILE A 51 35.49 8.70 48.00
N GLU A 52 34.66 9.75 47.85
CA GLU A 52 34.93 11.10 48.41
C GLU A 52 33.83 11.62 49.38
N GLY A 53 33.01 10.72 49.92
CA GLY A 53 31.70 11.05 50.48
C GLY A 53 31.68 11.88 51.78
N GLU A 54 31.59 13.21 51.65
CA GLU A 54 31.09 14.11 52.69
C GLU A 54 29.83 14.93 52.28
N GLY A 55 29.31 14.75 51.05
CA GLY A 55 28.14 15.48 50.54
C GLY A 55 27.03 14.58 49.99
N GLY A 56 25.78 15.02 50.07
CA GLY A 56 24.63 14.32 49.48
C GLY A 56 24.64 14.34 47.94
N PHE A 57 23.82 13.49 47.30
CA PHE A 57 23.70 13.42 45.84
C PHE A 57 23.43 14.80 45.20
N LEU A 58 22.52 15.57 45.78
CA LEU A 58 22.12 16.88 45.25
C LEU A 58 23.23 17.94 45.35
N SER A 59 24.13 17.84 46.34
CA SER A 59 25.25 18.78 46.48
C SER A 59 26.41 18.46 45.54
N ASN A 60 26.44 17.25 44.96
CA ASN A 60 27.50 16.78 44.05
C ASN A 60 27.04 16.73 42.58
N LEU A 61 25.86 17.27 42.27
CA LEU A 61 25.41 17.46 40.89
C LEU A 61 26.28 18.56 40.23
N ASP A 62 27.36 18.14 39.59
CA ASP A 62 28.20 19.02 38.80
C ASP A 62 27.41 19.58 37.62
N VAL A 63 27.58 20.88 37.33
CA VAL A 63 27.04 21.53 36.13
C VAL A 63 27.42 20.74 34.88
N TRP A 64 28.63 20.16 34.83
CA TRP A 64 29.05 19.30 33.73
C TRP A 64 28.25 18.02 33.59
N PHE A 65 27.79 17.42 34.70
CA PHE A 65 26.89 16.26 34.64
C PHE A 65 25.54 16.65 34.03
N VAL A 66 24.95 17.76 34.48
CA VAL A 66 23.69 18.26 33.95
C VAL A 66 23.80 18.60 32.46
N VAL A 67 24.87 19.30 32.06
CA VAL A 67 25.14 19.63 30.65
C VAL A 67 25.25 18.37 29.79
N LYS A 68 25.97 17.34 30.25
CA LYS A 68 26.09 16.05 29.53
C LYS A 68 24.75 15.36 29.37
N VAL A 69 23.98 15.19 30.45
CA VAL A 69 22.66 14.52 30.39
C VAL A 69 21.71 15.28 29.47
N VAL A 70 21.61 16.61 29.61
CA VAL A 70 20.75 17.43 28.74
C VAL A 70 21.21 17.34 27.28
N SER A 71 22.52 17.40 27.02
CA SER A 71 23.04 17.26 25.65
C SER A 71 22.71 15.88 25.04
N LEU A 72 22.82 14.79 25.81
CA LEU A 72 22.47 13.43 25.37
C LEU A 72 20.99 13.31 25.04
N LEU A 73 20.11 13.93 25.85
CA LEU A 73 18.67 13.94 25.59
C LEU A 73 18.33 14.75 24.33
N VAL A 74 18.95 15.93 24.14
CA VAL A 74 18.74 16.76 22.95
C VAL A 74 19.23 16.05 21.69
N ILE A 75 20.46 15.51 21.71
CA ILE A 75 21.02 14.76 20.59
C ILE A 75 20.17 13.52 20.31
N GLY A 76 19.78 12.78 21.35
CA GLY A 76 18.90 11.61 21.22
C GLY A 76 17.56 11.95 20.57
N SER A 77 16.94 13.05 20.98
CA SER A 77 15.69 13.55 20.39
C SER A 77 15.86 13.93 18.92
N LEU A 78 16.95 14.63 18.58
CA LEU A 78 17.28 14.98 17.19
C LEU A 78 17.54 13.73 16.33
N CYS A 79 18.25 12.74 16.85
CA CYS A 79 18.49 11.46 16.17
C CYS A 79 17.19 10.71 15.90
N ILE A 80 16.32 10.58 16.90
CA ILE A 80 15.01 9.93 16.75
C ILE A 80 14.12 10.70 15.76
N GLY A 81 14.08 12.03 15.86
CA GLY A 81 13.34 12.90 14.96
C GLY A 81 13.83 12.78 13.51
N GLY A 82 15.15 12.82 13.30
CA GLY A 82 15.77 12.64 11.99
C GLY A 82 15.50 11.26 11.38
N LEU A 83 15.57 10.20 12.20
CA LEU A 83 15.27 8.83 11.76
C LEU A 83 13.79 8.67 11.37
N SER A 84 12.89 9.31 12.12
CA SER A 84 11.46 9.36 11.81
C SER A 84 11.21 10.05 10.46
N LEU A 85 11.82 11.22 10.22
CA LEU A 85 11.70 11.97 8.96
C LEU A 85 12.27 11.18 7.78
N PHE A 86 13.47 10.62 7.91
CA PHE A 86 14.10 9.83 6.86
C PHE A 86 13.23 8.64 6.45
N THR A 87 12.60 7.99 7.43
CA THR A 87 11.75 6.84 7.16
C THR A 87 10.37 7.23 6.63
N SER A 88 9.85 8.41 7.00
CA SER A 88 8.62 8.97 6.42
C SER A 88 8.70 9.09 4.90
N HIS A 89 9.86 9.49 4.36
CA HIS A 89 10.07 9.57 2.90
C HIS A 89 9.95 8.22 2.19
N ARG A 90 10.33 7.11 2.85
CA ARG A 90 10.20 5.75 2.30
C ARG A 90 8.76 5.24 2.26
N ILE A 91 7.82 5.92 2.93
CA ILE A 91 6.38 5.66 2.89
C ILE A 91 5.67 6.64 1.96
N ALA A 92 5.90 7.95 2.18
CA ALA A 92 5.15 9.00 1.50
C ALA A 92 5.36 8.96 -0.03
N GLY A 93 6.58 8.66 -0.49
CA GLY A 93 6.89 8.53 -1.91
C GLY A 93 6.07 7.43 -2.61
N PRO A 94 6.17 6.17 -2.14
CA PRO A 94 5.37 5.05 -2.68
C PRO A 94 3.86 5.30 -2.66
N ILE A 95 3.31 5.83 -1.56
CA ILE A 95 1.88 6.12 -1.45
C ILE A 95 1.44 7.20 -2.44
N PHE A 96 2.22 8.27 -2.59
CA PHE A 96 1.94 9.32 -3.56
C PHE A 96 1.95 8.79 -5.00
N ARG A 97 2.93 7.94 -5.33
CA ARG A 97 3.01 7.29 -6.64
C ARG A 97 1.83 6.36 -6.89
N LEU A 98 1.47 5.52 -5.91
CA LEU A 98 0.32 4.63 -6.01
C LEU A 98 -0.97 5.41 -6.27
N ASN A 99 -1.21 6.50 -5.52
CA ASN A 99 -2.38 7.35 -5.71
C ASN A 99 -2.41 8.00 -7.12
N THR A 100 -1.25 8.40 -7.62
CA THR A 100 -1.13 8.98 -8.97
C THR A 100 -1.45 7.93 -10.05
N SER A 101 -0.93 6.71 -9.90
CA SER A 101 -1.20 5.61 -10.82
C SER A 101 -2.65 5.15 -10.75
N LEU A 102 -3.26 5.08 -9.55
CA LEU A 102 -4.70 4.84 -9.37
C LEU A 102 -5.54 5.86 -10.15
N LYS A 103 -5.21 7.16 -10.07
CA LYS A 103 -5.90 8.20 -10.84
C LYS A 103 -5.72 8.07 -12.36
N ARG A 104 -4.64 7.44 -12.84
CA ARG A 104 -4.44 7.17 -14.27
C ARG A 104 -5.26 5.99 -14.73
N VAL A 105 -5.27 4.90 -13.95
CA VAL A 105 -6.11 3.72 -14.20
C VAL A 105 -7.59 4.10 -14.16
N ALA A 106 -8.01 4.92 -13.18
CA ALA A 106 -9.38 5.43 -13.10
C ALA A 106 -9.80 6.30 -14.30
N ARG A 107 -8.84 6.82 -15.07
CA ARG A 107 -9.08 7.55 -16.33
C ARG A 107 -9.00 6.65 -17.56
N GLY A 108 -8.88 5.33 -17.38
CA GLY A 108 -8.84 4.34 -18.46
C GLY A 108 -7.44 3.95 -18.94
N ASN A 109 -6.36 4.45 -18.33
CA ASN A 109 -5.00 4.00 -18.69
C ASN A 109 -4.68 2.66 -18.01
N LEU A 110 -4.98 1.56 -18.69
CA LEU A 110 -4.73 0.19 -18.22
C LEU A 110 -3.30 -0.32 -18.51
N SER A 111 -2.47 0.47 -19.19
CA SER A 111 -1.05 0.16 -19.38
C SER A 111 -0.16 0.65 -18.22
N GLU A 112 -0.74 1.35 -17.23
CA GLU A 112 -0.01 1.85 -16.06
C GLU A 112 0.53 0.69 -15.22
N ARG A 113 1.78 0.81 -14.76
CA ARG A 113 2.43 -0.13 -13.84
C ARG A 113 3.18 0.62 -12.74
N VAL A 114 3.18 0.06 -11.54
CA VAL A 114 3.84 0.62 -10.36
C VAL A 114 4.99 -0.29 -9.92
N ALA A 115 6.16 0.30 -9.70
CA ALA A 115 7.31 -0.36 -9.08
C ALA A 115 8.00 0.63 -8.15
N PHE A 116 8.24 0.26 -6.90
CA PHE A 116 8.92 1.10 -5.91
C PHE A 116 10.43 0.83 -5.87
N ARG A 117 11.21 1.70 -5.22
CA ARG A 117 12.66 1.50 -5.11
C ARG A 117 12.95 0.30 -4.20
N LYS A 118 14.12 -0.34 -4.35
CA LYS A 118 14.52 -1.52 -3.56
C LYS A 118 14.28 -1.36 -2.05
N ASN A 119 14.56 -0.18 -1.53
CA ASN A 119 14.43 0.13 -0.11
C ASN A 119 13.08 0.78 0.25
N ASP A 120 12.14 0.95 -0.67
CA ASP A 120 10.82 1.48 -0.32
C ASP A 120 9.93 0.37 0.29
N PHE A 121 8.89 0.78 1.01
CA PHE A 121 7.89 -0.15 1.54
C PHE A 121 6.80 -0.47 0.49
N PHE A 122 5.92 -1.43 0.82
CA PHE A 122 4.70 -1.76 0.05
C PHE A 122 4.92 -2.41 -1.33
N HIS A 123 6.01 -3.15 -1.53
CA HIS A 123 6.24 -3.90 -2.79
C HIS A 123 5.13 -4.90 -3.10
N ASP A 124 4.55 -5.51 -2.08
CA ASP A 124 3.37 -6.37 -2.15
C ASP A 124 2.15 -5.61 -2.67
N VAL A 125 1.93 -4.38 -2.19
CA VAL A 125 0.84 -3.52 -2.68
C VAL A 125 1.06 -3.12 -4.15
N ALA A 126 2.30 -2.83 -4.54
CA ALA A 126 2.63 -2.57 -5.95
C ALA A 126 2.36 -3.79 -6.84
N ALA A 127 2.73 -4.99 -6.38
CA ALA A 127 2.46 -6.24 -7.10
C ALA A 127 0.94 -6.47 -7.25
N ASN A 128 0.18 -6.35 -6.16
CA ASN A 128 -1.28 -6.50 -6.18
C ASN A 128 -1.95 -5.45 -7.08
N PHE A 129 -1.47 -4.21 -7.06
CA PHE A 129 -1.95 -3.15 -7.97
C PHE A 129 -1.71 -3.54 -9.42
N ASN A 130 -0.51 -4.00 -9.77
CA ASN A 130 -0.19 -4.38 -11.15
C ASN A 130 -1.05 -5.57 -11.62
N SER A 131 -1.27 -6.58 -10.77
CA SER A 131 -2.14 -7.71 -11.09
C SER A 131 -3.60 -7.30 -11.28
N MET A 132 -4.10 -6.35 -10.49
CA MET A 132 -5.44 -5.77 -10.67
C MET A 132 -5.56 -5.07 -12.03
N VAL A 133 -4.58 -4.21 -12.38
CA VAL A 133 -4.59 -3.48 -13.65
C VAL A 133 -4.47 -4.44 -14.83
N GLU A 134 -3.62 -5.46 -14.75
CA GLU A 134 -3.50 -6.51 -15.76
C GLU A 134 -4.83 -7.26 -15.97
N SER A 135 -5.58 -7.51 -14.90
CA SER A 135 -6.88 -8.17 -14.98
C SER A 135 -7.90 -7.29 -15.70
N PHE A 136 -7.91 -5.99 -15.44
CA PHE A 136 -8.74 -5.04 -16.19
C PHE A 136 -8.33 -4.95 -17.67
N GLU A 137 -7.03 -4.90 -17.96
CA GLU A 137 -6.52 -4.87 -19.33
C GLU A 137 -6.95 -6.10 -20.13
N LYS A 138 -6.84 -7.29 -19.55
CA LYS A 138 -7.30 -8.54 -20.16
C LYS A 138 -8.79 -8.50 -20.46
N LYS A 139 -9.61 -8.09 -19.49
CA LYS A 139 -11.06 -7.97 -19.66
C LYS A 139 -11.44 -7.04 -20.81
N VAL A 140 -10.90 -5.82 -20.82
CA VAL A 140 -11.17 -4.86 -21.90
C VAL A 140 -10.71 -5.41 -23.25
N THR A 141 -9.58 -6.11 -23.30
CA THR A 141 -9.09 -6.74 -24.54
C THR A 141 -10.03 -7.83 -25.04
N GLU A 142 -10.56 -8.67 -24.15
CA GLU A 142 -11.53 -9.72 -24.50
C GLU A 142 -12.85 -9.12 -25.00
N GLU A 143 -13.39 -8.12 -24.30
CA GLU A 143 -14.61 -7.42 -24.72
C GLU A 143 -14.43 -6.75 -26.09
N THR A 144 -13.30 -6.09 -26.32
CA THR A 144 -13.01 -5.43 -27.61
C THR A 144 -12.96 -6.46 -28.76
N LYS A 145 -12.38 -7.64 -28.53
CA LYS A 145 -12.38 -8.73 -29.53
C LYS A 145 -13.79 -9.20 -29.89
N ILE A 146 -14.68 -9.32 -28.89
CA ILE A 146 -16.06 -9.74 -29.14
C ILE A 146 -16.80 -8.65 -29.93
N VAL A 147 -16.57 -7.38 -29.63
CA VAL A 147 -17.11 -6.25 -30.42
C VAL A 147 -16.61 -6.26 -31.86
N ASP A 148 -15.33 -6.51 -32.08
CA ASP A 148 -14.77 -6.62 -33.43
C ASP A 148 -15.37 -7.79 -34.22
N GLU A 149 -15.64 -8.91 -33.56
CA GLU A 149 -16.29 -10.07 -34.18
C GLU A 149 -17.76 -9.80 -34.51
N MET A 150 -18.49 -9.11 -33.64
CA MET A 150 -19.85 -8.63 -33.93
C MET A 150 -19.87 -7.66 -35.12
N ASN A 151 -18.94 -6.71 -35.19
CA ASN A 151 -18.84 -5.77 -36.32
C ASN A 151 -18.60 -6.51 -37.64
N LYS A 152 -17.73 -7.53 -37.65
CA LYS A 152 -17.49 -8.36 -38.84
C LYS A 152 -18.75 -9.11 -39.30
N GLN A 153 -19.54 -9.66 -38.36
CA GLN A 153 -20.80 -10.32 -38.70
C GLN A 153 -21.82 -9.35 -39.28
N VAL A 154 -21.90 -8.13 -38.74
CA VAL A 154 -22.75 -7.06 -39.28
C VAL A 154 -22.32 -6.69 -40.70
N ASP A 155 -21.03 -6.50 -40.94
CA ASP A 155 -20.49 -6.17 -42.27
C ASP A 155 -20.77 -7.28 -43.30
N ASP A 156 -20.68 -8.54 -42.90
CA ASP A 156 -21.03 -9.70 -43.75
C ASP A 156 -22.53 -9.70 -44.11
N ILE A 157 -23.41 -9.49 -43.13
CA ILE A 157 -24.87 -9.38 -43.35
C ILE A 157 -25.18 -8.23 -44.32
N VAL A 158 -24.61 -7.05 -44.09
CA VAL A 158 -24.81 -5.87 -44.95
C VAL A 158 -24.34 -6.15 -46.38
N SER A 159 -23.20 -6.82 -46.53
CA SER A 159 -22.66 -7.21 -47.84
C SER A 159 -23.60 -8.16 -48.59
N ARG A 160 -24.16 -9.17 -47.91
CA ARG A 160 -25.15 -10.10 -48.48
C ARG A 160 -26.44 -9.40 -48.90
N MET A 161 -26.91 -8.42 -48.12
CA MET A 161 -28.10 -7.64 -48.45
C MET A 161 -27.91 -6.75 -49.68
N ASN A 162 -26.76 -6.07 -49.81
CA ASN A 162 -26.48 -5.15 -50.90
C ASN A 162 -26.29 -5.85 -52.26
N LEU A 163 -25.83 -7.11 -52.27
CA LEU A 163 -25.56 -7.85 -53.50
C LEU A 163 -26.81 -8.53 -54.12
N ALA A 164 -28.01 -8.30 -53.57
CA ALA A 164 -29.26 -8.96 -53.96
C ALA A 164 -29.22 -10.52 -53.92
N GLN A 165 -28.15 -11.11 -53.38
CA GLN A 165 -28.04 -12.52 -53.01
C GLN A 165 -28.66 -12.73 -51.61
N LEU A 166 -29.94 -12.38 -51.49
CA LEU A 166 -30.70 -12.60 -50.27
C LEU A 166 -31.00 -14.09 -50.10
N ASP A 167 -30.00 -14.85 -49.64
CA ASP A 167 -30.28 -16.08 -48.93
C ASP A 167 -30.86 -15.71 -47.57
N ARG A 168 -32.19 -15.65 -47.55
CA ARG A 168 -32.97 -15.31 -46.36
C ARG A 168 -32.64 -16.23 -45.19
N ASN A 169 -32.37 -17.51 -45.45
CA ASN A 169 -32.08 -18.48 -44.40
C ASN A 169 -30.68 -18.24 -43.83
N ALA A 170 -29.68 -18.06 -44.69
CA ALA A 170 -28.32 -17.74 -44.23
C ALA A 170 -28.24 -16.39 -43.49
N THR A 171 -29.04 -15.41 -43.89
CA THR A 171 -29.13 -14.10 -43.21
C THR A 171 -29.78 -14.22 -41.83
N ILE A 172 -30.86 -15.01 -41.72
CA ILE A 172 -31.50 -15.30 -40.44
C ILE A 172 -30.54 -16.04 -39.51
N GLU A 173 -29.76 -16.99 -40.02
CA GLU A 173 -28.76 -17.72 -39.23
C GLU A 173 -27.68 -16.79 -38.67
N SER A 174 -27.10 -15.89 -39.48
CA SER A 174 -26.12 -14.90 -39.01
C SER A 174 -26.71 -13.94 -37.98
N LEU A 175 -27.97 -13.52 -38.13
CA LEU A 175 -28.65 -12.69 -37.13
C LEU A 175 -28.89 -13.42 -35.81
N GLU A 176 -29.21 -14.71 -35.84
CA GLU A 176 -29.35 -15.53 -34.63
C GLU A 176 -28.00 -15.75 -33.94
N GLN A 177 -26.92 -15.95 -34.69
CA GLN A 177 -25.55 -16.00 -34.14
C GLN A 177 -25.18 -14.68 -33.45
N LEU A 178 -25.44 -13.54 -34.10
CA LEU A 178 -25.19 -12.22 -33.52
C LEU A 178 -26.00 -12.00 -32.22
N LYS A 179 -27.28 -12.39 -32.20
CA LYS A 179 -28.11 -12.35 -30.98
C LYS A 179 -27.53 -13.20 -29.86
N GLN A 180 -27.05 -14.41 -30.16
CA GLN A 180 -26.42 -15.27 -29.16
C GLN A 180 -25.14 -14.66 -28.58
N MET A 181 -24.31 -14.03 -29.42
CA MET A 181 -23.11 -13.31 -28.95
C MET A 181 -23.46 -12.15 -28.01
N ILE A 182 -24.46 -11.34 -28.37
CA ILE A 182 -24.95 -10.24 -27.53
C ILE A 182 -25.48 -10.78 -26.19
N ALA A 183 -26.29 -11.83 -26.21
CA ALA A 183 -26.82 -12.45 -25.00
C ALA A 183 -25.69 -12.98 -24.10
N GLY A 184 -24.67 -13.63 -24.68
CA GLY A 184 -23.50 -14.12 -23.96
C GLY A 184 -22.68 -13.01 -23.31
N LEU A 185 -22.49 -11.88 -24.00
CA LEU A 185 -21.85 -10.69 -23.43
C LEU A 185 -22.66 -10.09 -22.29
N GLN A 186 -23.97 -9.94 -22.46
CA GLN A 186 -24.86 -9.41 -21.42
C GLN A 186 -24.82 -10.28 -20.16
N GLN A 187 -24.82 -11.60 -20.31
CA GLN A 187 -24.72 -12.51 -19.18
C GLN A 187 -23.39 -12.38 -18.45
N LYS A 188 -22.26 -12.34 -19.18
CA LYS A 188 -20.94 -12.07 -18.58
C LYS A 188 -20.92 -10.77 -17.79
N LEU A 189 -21.46 -9.68 -18.34
CA LEU A 189 -21.52 -8.38 -17.67
C LEU A 189 -22.38 -8.40 -16.38
N ILE A 190 -23.44 -9.21 -16.34
CA ILE A 190 -24.27 -9.39 -15.15
C ILE A 190 -23.52 -10.17 -14.08
N GLU A 191 -22.84 -11.26 -14.44
CA GLU A 191 -22.03 -12.07 -13.52
C GLU A 191 -20.89 -11.24 -12.91
N GLU A 192 -20.27 -10.36 -13.69
CA GLU A 192 -19.17 -9.50 -13.22
C GLU A 192 -19.61 -8.35 -12.29
N ARG A 193 -20.88 -7.94 -12.31
CA ARG A 193 -21.44 -6.92 -11.41
C ARG A 193 -21.73 -7.44 -9.99
N GLY A 194 -21.69 -8.76 -9.78
CA GLY A 194 -22.15 -9.44 -8.56
C GLY A 194 -21.09 -9.70 -7.49
N TYR A 195 -19.87 -9.14 -7.63
CA TYR A 195 -18.79 -9.23 -6.63
C TYR A 195 -18.49 -7.87 -5.98
#